data_AF-A0A9D7IHG5-F1
#
_entry.id   AF-A0A9D7IHG5-F1
#
_cell.length_a   1.000
_cell.length_b   1.000
_cell.length_c   1.000
_cell.angle_alpha   90.00
_cell.angle_beta   90.00
_cell.angle_gamma   90.00
#
_symmetry.space_group_name_H-M   'P 1'
#
loop_
_entity.id
_entity.type
_entity.pdbx_description
1 polymer ?
#
loop_
_entity_poly.entity_id
_entity_poly.type
_entity_poly.pdbx_seq_one_letter_code
_entity_poly.pdbx_strand_id
1 'polypeptide(L)'
;MVWNLLSSTLDYAATVARSISEDILNIDRALRWGFNWQLGPFQIWDALGVRDVADRLKSASRPVPGLVEELLSKGYHSFYQVHDHHPTYFDFSVKEHRALDPQPGVIELAHVRLNPTHIIRGN
;
A
#
# COMPACT_ATOMS: atom_id res chain seq x y z
N MET A 1 0.73 -9.61 22.20
CA MET A 1 0.27 -10.69 21.31
C MET A 1 -0.10 -10.17 19.90
N VAL A 2 -0.97 -9.17 19.77
CA VAL A 2 -1.41 -8.63 18.45
C VAL A 2 -0.26 -8.13 17.57
N TRP A 3 0.70 -7.40 18.14
CA TRP A 3 1.85 -6.86 17.41
C TRP A 3 2.67 -7.95 16.68
N ASN A 4 2.93 -9.08 17.34
CA ASN A 4 3.79 -10.12 16.76
C ASN A 4 3.13 -10.74 15.53
N LEU A 5 1.83 -11.04 15.61
CA LEU A 5 1.09 -11.57 14.46
C LEU A 5 1.07 -10.55 13.31
N LEU A 6 0.66 -9.32 13.60
CA LEU A 6 0.54 -8.27 12.58
C LEU A 6 1.87 -7.97 11.92
N SER A 7 2.93 -7.74 12.71
CA SER A 7 4.26 -7.45 12.18
C SER A 7 4.85 -8.62 11.40
N SER A 8 4.53 -9.87 11.74
CA SER A 8 4.93 -11.04 10.93
C SER A 8 4.19 -11.09 9.60
N THR A 9 2.89 -10.80 9.58
CA THR A 9 2.10 -10.74 8.36
C THR A 9 2.58 -9.62 7.42
N LEU A 10 2.84 -8.42 7.95
CA LEU A 10 3.29 -7.26 7.18
C LEU A 10 4.70 -7.43 6.62
N ASP A 11 5.61 -7.97 7.43
CA ASP A 11 6.98 -8.33 7.04
C ASP A 11 6.98 -9.39 5.94
N TYR A 12 6.19 -10.45 6.11
CA TYR A 12 6.05 -11.51 5.11
C TYR A 12 5.52 -10.96 3.78
N ALA A 13 4.41 -10.20 3.82
CA ALA A 13 3.80 -9.61 2.62
C ALA A 13 4.80 -8.73 1.84
N ALA A 14 5.56 -7.89 2.54
CA ALA A 14 6.56 -7.03 1.91
C ALA A 14 7.78 -7.82 1.39
N THR A 15 8.14 -8.93 2.04
CA THR A 15 9.25 -9.80 1.62
C THR A 15 8.92 -10.56 0.33
N VAL A 16 7.70 -11.08 0.20
CA VAL A 16 7.28 -11.89 -0.97
C VAL A 16 6.62 -11.07 -2.08
N ALA A 17 6.41 -9.76 -1.89
CA ALA A 17 5.64 -8.90 -2.79
C ALA A 17 6.02 -9.08 -4.26
N ARG A 18 7.32 -8.99 -4.55
CA ARG A 18 7.87 -9.08 -5.92
C ARG A 18 7.78 -10.48 -6.52
N SER A 19 7.61 -11.52 -5.73
CA SER A 19 7.44 -12.89 -6.24
C SER A 19 5.99 -13.25 -6.54
N ILE A 20 5.03 -12.53 -5.96
CA ILE A 20 3.59 -12.88 -6.06
C ILE A 20 2.80 -11.91 -6.93
N SER A 21 3.33 -10.71 -7.20
CA SER A 21 2.64 -9.69 -8.00
C SER A 21 3.63 -8.73 -8.66
N GLU A 22 3.12 -7.99 -9.64
CA GLU A 22 3.86 -6.93 -10.36
C GLU A 22 3.79 -5.58 -9.63
N ASP A 23 2.82 -5.39 -8.73
CA ASP A 23 2.64 -4.17 -7.97
C ASP A 23 1.96 -4.41 -6.61
N ILE A 24 2.11 -3.45 -5.70
CA ILE A 24 1.53 -3.51 -4.35
C ILE A 24 0.00 -3.32 -4.36
N LEU A 25 -0.54 -2.64 -5.37
CA LEU A 25 -1.96 -2.30 -5.48
C LEU A 25 -2.79 -3.58 -5.67
N ASN A 26 -2.32 -4.48 -6.53
CA ASN A 26 -2.95 -5.76 -6.81
C ASN A 26 -2.86 -6.71 -5.62
N ILE A 27 -1.77 -6.68 -4.84
CA ILE A 27 -1.67 -7.44 -3.59
C ILE A 27 -2.73 -6.97 -2.58
N ASP A 28 -2.85 -5.65 -2.37
CA ASP A 28 -3.84 -5.09 -1.46
C ASP A 28 -5.27 -5.37 -1.93
N ARG A 29 -5.56 -5.21 -3.22
CA ARG A 29 -6.87 -5.54 -3.81
C ARG A 29 -7.21 -7.02 -3.64
N ALA A 30 -6.27 -7.92 -3.89
CA ALA A 30 -6.47 -9.36 -3.74
C ALA A 30 -6.83 -9.74 -2.29
N LEU A 31 -6.17 -9.14 -1.30
CA LEU A 31 -6.48 -9.41 0.11
C LEU A 31 -7.79 -8.76 0.56
N ARG A 32 -8.08 -7.55 0.09
CA ARG A 32 -9.35 -6.86 0.40
C ARG A 32 -10.56 -7.57 -0.19
N TRP A 33 -10.51 -7.92 -1.47
CA TRP A 33 -11.65 -8.49 -2.18
C TRP A 33 -11.69 -10.02 -2.14
N GLY A 34 -10.55 -10.69 -2.08
CA GLY A 34 -10.47 -12.16 -2.02
C GLY A 34 -10.57 -12.73 -0.61
N PHE A 35 -10.10 -12.00 0.40
CA PHE A 35 -10.06 -12.45 1.80
C PHE A 35 -10.82 -11.53 2.76
N ASN A 36 -11.58 -10.57 2.22
CA ASN A 36 -12.41 -9.62 2.96
C ASN A 36 -11.63 -8.80 4.01
N TRP A 37 -10.38 -8.45 3.72
CA TRP A 37 -9.63 -7.53 4.57
C TRP A 37 -10.16 -6.10 4.41
N GLN A 38 -10.23 -5.36 5.51
CA GLN A 38 -10.63 -3.94 5.44
C GLN A 38 -9.57 -3.09 4.75
N LEU A 39 -8.30 -3.33 5.10
CA LEU A 39 -7.12 -2.70 4.52
C LEU A 39 -6.16 -3.79 4.05
N GLY A 40 -5.55 -3.59 2.88
CA GLY A 40 -4.47 -4.45 2.43
C GLY A 40 -3.19 -4.24 3.25
N PRO A 41 -2.22 -5.15 3.19
CA PRO A 41 -0.97 -5.06 3.94
C PRO A 41 -0.23 -3.74 3.71
N PHE A 42 -0.16 -3.22 2.49
CA PHE A 42 0.56 -1.96 2.23
C PHE A 42 -0.21 -0.74 2.72
N GLN A 43 -1.53 -0.78 2.64
CA GLN A 43 -2.39 0.21 3.33
C GLN A 43 -2.22 0.16 4.86
N ILE A 44 -2.02 -1.02 5.44
CA ILE A 44 -1.75 -1.15 6.89
C ILE A 44 -0.35 -0.61 7.22
N TRP A 45 0.66 -0.89 6.40
CA TRP A 45 2.00 -0.28 6.53
C TRP A 45 1.91 1.25 6.59
N ASP A 46 1.10 1.85 5.72
CA ASP A 46 0.86 3.30 5.71
C ASP A 46 0.09 3.79 6.93
N ALA A 47 -0.97 3.07 7.32
CA ALA A 47 -1.78 3.43 8.49
C ALA A 47 -0.97 3.40 9.81
N LEU A 48 0.05 2.54 9.88
CA LEU A 48 0.93 2.43 11.04
C LEU A 48 2.17 3.34 10.98
N GLY A 49 2.46 3.93 9.83
CA GLY A 49 3.70 4.66 9.57
C GLY A 49 4.85 3.72 9.18
N VAL A 50 5.30 3.80 7.92
CA VAL A 50 6.29 2.86 7.38
C VAL A 50 7.61 2.90 8.15
N ARG A 51 8.10 4.10 8.48
CA ARG A 51 9.35 4.29 9.23
C ARG A 51 9.23 3.73 10.65
N ASP A 52 8.12 3.99 11.33
CA ASP A 52 7.89 3.53 12.71
C ASP A 52 7.86 2.00 12.78
N VAL A 53 7.19 1.35 11.84
CA VAL A 53 7.17 -0.12 11.75
C VAL A 53 8.56 -0.66 11.42
N ALA A 54 9.30 -0.05 10.49
CA ALA A 54 10.66 -0.47 10.13
C ALA A 54 11.63 -0.36 11.33
N ASP A 55 11.59 0.74 12.07
CA ASP A 55 12.43 0.94 13.25
C ASP A 55 12.06 -0.02 14.38
N ARG A 56 10.76 -0.34 14.51
CA ARG A 56 10.28 -1.36 15.46
C ARG A 56 10.69 -2.78 15.09
N LEU A 57 10.81 -3.11 13.80
CA LEU A 57 11.37 -4.39 13.34
C LEU A 57 12.86 -4.49 13.69
N LYS A 58 13.64 -3.44 13.40
CA LYS A 58 15.08 -3.38 13.71
C LYS A 58 15.36 -3.53 15.21
N SER A 59 14.60 -2.82 16.04
CA SER A 59 14.74 -2.91 17.51
C SER A 59 14.31 -4.27 18.08
N ALA A 60 13.54 -5.05 17.32
CA ALA A 60 13.24 -6.45 17.62
C ALA A 60 14.23 -7.46 16.98
N SER A 61 15.38 -6.99 16.47
CA SER A 61 16.38 -7.81 15.76
C SER A 61 15.82 -8.56 14.54
N ARG A 62 14.77 -8.02 13.90
CA ARG A 62 14.22 -8.54 12.65
C ARG A 62 14.71 -7.67 11.49
N PRO A 63 15.14 -8.27 10.36
CA PRO A 63 15.50 -7.49 9.18
C PRO A 63 14.29 -6.74 8.64
N VAL A 64 14.52 -5.56 8.07
CA VAL A 64 13.46 -4.83 7.35
C VAL A 64 13.34 -5.41 5.94
N PRO A 65 12.13 -5.65 5.41
CA PRO A 65 11.95 -6.11 4.04
C PRO A 65 12.65 -5.18 3.04
N GLY A 66 13.34 -5.75 2.06
CA GLY A 66 14.08 -4.96 1.06
C GLY A 66 13.20 -3.97 0.29
N LEU A 67 11.91 -4.28 0.10
CA LEU A 67 10.93 -3.36 -0.48
C LEU A 67 10.72 -2.11 0.36
N VAL A 68 10.63 -2.27 1.69
CA VAL A 68 10.46 -1.17 2.64
C VAL A 68 11.74 -0.34 2.72
N GLU A 69 12.91 -0.98 2.75
CA GLU A 69 14.19 -0.28 2.71
C GLU A 69 14.35 0.53 1.43
N GLU A 70 13.96 -0.02 0.28
CA GLU A 70 14.02 0.66 -1.00
C GLU A 70 13.11 1.90 -1.03
N LEU A 71 11.86 1.77 -0.57
CA LEU A 71 10.93 2.89 -0.43
C LEU A 71 11.55 4.03 0.39
N LEU A 72 12.08 3.70 1.58
CA LEU A 72 12.70 4.66 2.48
C LEU A 72 13.98 5.27 1.90
N SER A 73 14.78 4.49 1.15
CA SER A 73 16.01 4.95 0.49
C SER A 73 15.75 5.99 -0.61
N LYS A 74 14.57 5.92 -1.26
CA LYS A 74 14.11 6.90 -2.23
C LYS A 74 13.58 8.20 -1.61
N GLY A 75 13.55 8.29 -0.28
CA GLY A 75 13.00 9.43 0.45
C GLY A 75 11.48 9.38 0.61
N TYR A 76 10.83 8.29 0.21
CA TYR A 76 9.41 8.12 0.44
C TYR A 76 9.15 7.63 1.87
N HIS A 77 7.99 8.03 2.41
CA HIS A 77 7.56 7.68 3.77
C HIS A 77 6.26 6.86 3.79
N SER A 78 5.69 6.60 2.61
CA SER A 78 4.41 5.93 2.45
C SER A 78 4.34 5.24 1.09
N PHE A 79 3.69 4.08 1.05
CA PHE A 79 3.42 3.31 -0.16
C PHE A 79 2.35 3.97 -1.04
N TYR A 80 1.30 4.55 -0.44
CA TYR A 80 0.26 5.30 -1.14
C TYR A 80 0.38 6.80 -0.85
N GLN A 81 0.18 7.63 -1.87
CA GLN A 81 0.20 9.08 -1.75
C GLN A 81 -0.94 9.71 -2.53
N VAL A 82 -1.15 11.01 -2.33
CA VAL A 82 -2.04 11.81 -3.18
C VAL A 82 -1.21 12.92 -3.79
N HIS A 83 -1.15 12.96 -5.12
CA HIS A 83 -0.48 14.00 -5.88
C HIS A 83 -1.52 14.68 -6.77
N ASP A 84 -1.65 16.00 -6.67
CA ASP A 84 -2.64 16.79 -7.43
C ASP A 84 -4.07 16.19 -7.39
N HIS A 85 -4.54 15.79 -6.21
CA HIS A 85 -5.84 15.12 -6.00
C HIS A 85 -5.98 13.71 -6.61
N HIS A 86 -4.93 13.20 -7.24
CA HIS A 86 -4.88 11.85 -7.78
C HIS A 86 -4.16 10.90 -6.82
N PRO A 87 -4.80 9.78 -6.42
CA PRO A 87 -4.12 8.76 -5.64
C PRO A 87 -3.00 8.12 -6.47
N THR A 88 -1.85 7.91 -5.83
CA THR A 88 -0.68 7.26 -6.40
C THR A 88 -0.22 6.13 -5.48
N TYR A 89 0.51 5.16 -6.02
CA TYR A 89 1.10 4.06 -5.25
C TYR A 89 2.54 3.81 -5.69
N PHE A 90 3.38 3.33 -4.77
CA PHE A 90 4.77 3.02 -5.05
C PHE A 90 4.89 1.75 -5.90
N ASP A 91 5.44 1.90 -7.09
CA ASP A 91 5.73 0.81 -8.00
C ASP A 91 7.18 0.37 -7.81
N PHE A 92 7.39 -0.87 -7.39
CA PHE A 92 8.73 -1.40 -7.11
C PHE A 92 9.53 -1.81 -8.36
N SER A 93 8.92 -1.79 -9.54
CA SER A 93 9.62 -2.04 -10.81
C SER A 93 10.36 -0.79 -11.28
N VAL A 94 9.74 0.39 -11.13
CA VAL A 94 10.39 1.68 -11.45
C VAL A 94 10.89 2.44 -10.22
N LYS A 95 10.54 2.00 -9.02
CA LYS A 95 10.94 2.60 -7.73
C LYS A 95 10.45 4.04 -7.54
N GLU A 96 9.25 4.31 -8.05
CA GLU A 96 8.59 5.62 -8.07
C GLU A 96 7.08 5.46 -7.87
N HIS A 97 6.40 6.53 -7.47
CA HIS A 97 4.95 6.53 -7.36
C HIS A 97 4.30 6.66 -8.74
N ARG A 98 3.39 5.73 -9.06
CA ARG A 98 2.56 5.77 -10.26
C ARG A 98 1.14 6.19 -9.93
N ALA A 99 0.53 6.92 -10.86
CA ALA A 99 -0.89 7.25 -10.76
C ALA A 99 -1.73 5.97 -10.74
N LEU A 100 -2.72 5.96 -9.85
CA LEU A 100 -3.71 4.90 -9.83
C LEU A 100 -4.72 5.18 -10.96
N ASP A 101 -4.60 4.45 -12.06
CA ASP A 101 -5.53 4.58 -13.18
C ASP A 101 -6.93 4.13 -12.74
N PRO A 102 -7.96 5.00 -12.81
CA PRO A 102 -9.32 4.60 -12.52
C PRO A 102 -9.76 3.55 -13.56
N GLN A 103 -9.81 2.28 -13.16
CA GLN A 103 -10.33 1.22 -14.02
C GLN A 103 -11.78 1.55 -14.42
N PRO A 104 -12.12 1.54 -15.72
CA PRO A 104 -13.47 1.76 -16.17
C PRO A 104 -14.44 0.79 -15.49
N GLY A 105 -15.39 1.30 -14.71
CA GLY A 105 -16.44 0.51 -14.06
C GLY A 105 -16.23 0.18 -12.58
N VAL A 106 -15.08 0.51 -11.97
CA VAL A 106 -14.86 0.34 -10.52
C VAL A 106 -14.68 1.70 -9.86
N ILE A 107 -15.71 2.16 -9.15
CA ILE A 107 -15.67 3.40 -8.37
C ILE A 107 -15.30 3.07 -6.92
N GLU A 108 -14.07 3.36 -6.53
CA GLU A 108 -13.69 3.35 -5.12
C GLU A 108 -14.13 4.67 -4.48
N LEU A 109 -15.09 4.61 -3.56
CA LEU A 109 -15.70 5.79 -2.91
C LEU A 109 -14.66 6.72 -2.25
N ALA A 110 -13.53 6.19 -1.81
CA ALA A 110 -12.43 6.98 -1.27
C ALA A 110 -11.80 7.90 -2.34
N HIS A 111 -11.72 7.46 -3.60
CA HIS A 111 -11.17 8.26 -4.70
C HIS A 111 -12.11 9.37 -5.17
N VAL A 112 -13.44 9.13 -5.14
CA VAL A 112 -14.45 10.16 -5.48
C VAL A 112 -14.39 11.34 -4.51
N ARG A 113 -14.04 11.09 -3.24
CA ARG A 113 -13.88 12.17 -2.25
C ARG A 113 -12.65 13.05 -2.53
N LEU A 114 -11.63 12.51 -3.19
CA LEU A 114 -10.41 13.23 -3.55
C LEU A 114 -10.57 13.98 -4.89
N ASN A 115 -11.37 13.46 -5.83
CA ASN A 115 -11.69 14.06 -7.12
C ASN A 115 -13.22 14.25 -7.31
N PRO A 116 -13.80 15.42 -6.99
CA PRO A 116 -15.25 15.62 -7.00
C PRO A 116 -15.90 15.74 -8.39
N THR A 117 -15.19 15.52 -9.50
CA THR A 117 -15.69 15.84 -10.86
C THR A 117 -16.64 14.79 -11.46
N HIS A 118 -16.75 13.58 -10.90
CA HIS A 118 -17.60 12.52 -11.46
C HIS A 118 -18.92 12.35 -10.68
N ILE A 119 -19.88 13.26 -10.91
CA ILE A 119 -21.27 13.09 -10.48
C ILE A 119 -22.00 12.27 -11.55
N ILE A 120 -22.19 10.98 -11.31
CA ILE A 120 -23.08 10.15 -12.13
C ILE A 120 -24.51 10.52 -11.75
N ARG A 121 -25.18 11.32 -12.59
CA ARG A 121 -26.63 11.50 -12.51
C ARG A 121 -27.28 10.17 -12.90
N GLY A 122 -27.86 9.47 -11.93
CA GLY A 122 -28.69 8.30 -12.15
C GLY A 122 -29.91 8.65 -13.00
N ASN A 123 -30.23 7.77 -13.94
CA ASN A 123 -31.52 7.68 -14.64
C ASN A 123 -32.22 6.41 -14.15
#